data_AF-A0A929YIR2-F1
#
_entry.id   AF-A0A929YIR2-F1
#
_cell.length_a   1.000
_cell.length_b   1.000
_cell.length_c   1.000
_cell.angle_alpha   90.00
_cell.angle_beta   90.00
_cell.angle_gamma   90.00
#
_symmetry.space_group_name_H-M   'P 1'
#
loop_
_entity.id
_entity.type
_entity.pdbx_description
1 polymer ?
#
loop_
_entity_poly.entity_id
_entity_poly.type
_entity_poly.pdbx_seq_one_letter_code
_entity_poly.pdbx_strand_id
1 'polypeptide(L)'
;MAVTRIAINGFGRIGRNAFKIANERSDLEIVAINDLTDTKTLAYLLKHDSNYGEYGRQVDFTENELIIEGKSVKVLAEKDPENLPWRDLNIDVVIESTGFFTDKDGA
;
A
#
# COMPACT_ATOMS: atom_id res chain seq x y z
N MET A 1 -14.22 -16.05 -9.30
CA MET A 1 -13.45 -16.37 -8.08
C MET A 1 -13.52 -15.15 -7.17
N ALA A 2 -13.41 -15.31 -5.85
CA ALA A 2 -13.38 -14.16 -4.93
C ALA A 2 -12.09 -13.36 -5.17
N VAL A 3 -12.17 -12.03 -5.06
CA VAL A 3 -11.02 -11.12 -5.15
C VAL A 3 -10.29 -11.14 -3.81
N THR A 4 -8.97 -11.27 -3.82
CA THR A 4 -8.16 -11.26 -2.60
C THR A 4 -7.87 -9.82 -2.19
N ARG A 5 -8.24 -9.45 -0.97
CA ARG A 5 -8.08 -8.11 -0.42
C ARG A 5 -6.74 -8.01 0.28
N ILE A 6 -5.89 -7.11 -0.18
CA ILE A 6 -4.52 -6.99 0.30
C ILE A 6 -4.26 -5.63 0.94
N ALA A 7 -3.38 -5.64 1.94
CA ALA A 7 -2.76 -4.45 2.50
C ALA A 7 -1.25 -4.49 2.35
N ILE A 8 -0.59 -3.34 2.35
CA ILE A 8 0.87 -3.23 2.28
C ILE A 8 1.37 -2.49 3.51
N ASN A 9 2.19 -3.15 4.33
CA ASN A 9 2.87 -2.52 5.46
C ASN A 9 4.28 -2.11 5.05
N GLY A 10 4.57 -0.81 5.11
CA GLY A 10 5.78 -0.19 4.57
C GLY A 10 5.65 0.13 3.08
N PHE A 11 5.58 1.42 2.74
CA PHE A 11 5.44 1.90 1.36
C PHE A 11 6.78 2.37 0.76
N GLY A 12 7.83 1.61 1.09
CA GLY A 12 9.18 1.76 0.57
C GLY A 12 9.34 1.24 -0.86
N ARG A 13 10.58 0.91 -1.24
CA ARG A 13 10.87 0.45 -2.61
C ARG A 13 10.09 -0.81 -2.99
N ILE A 14 10.03 -1.80 -2.11
CA ILE A 14 9.31 -3.06 -2.38
C ILE A 14 7.80 -2.82 -2.35
N GLY A 15 7.27 -2.18 -1.30
CA GLY A 15 5.84 -1.87 -1.19
C GLY A 15 5.28 -1.12 -2.39
N ARG A 16 5.97 -0.09 -2.90
CA ARG A 16 5.52 0.65 -4.09
C ARG A 16 5.52 -0.21 -5.36
N ASN A 17 6.52 -1.06 -5.56
CA ASN A 17 6.54 -1.93 -6.74
C ASN A 17 5.52 -3.06 -6.64
N ALA A 18 5.31 -3.62 -5.44
CA ALA A 18 4.24 -4.57 -5.17
C ALA A 18 2.86 -3.95 -5.45
N PHE A 19 2.65 -2.69 -5.04
CA PHE A 19 1.44 -1.92 -5.35
C PHE A 19 1.22 -1.82 -6.86
N LYS A 20 2.24 -1.37 -7.62
CA LYS A 20 2.14 -1.21 -9.07
C LYS A 20 1.73 -2.51 -9.75
N ILE A 21 2.36 -3.63 -9.39
CA ILE A 21 2.05 -4.95 -9.96
C ILE A 21 0.66 -5.43 -9.55
N ALA A 22 0.29 -5.29 -8.27
CA ALA A 22 -1.00 -5.76 -7.78
C ALA A 22 -2.17 -4.95 -8.34
N ASN A 23 -1.99 -3.65 -8.61
CA ASN A 23 -3.00 -2.80 -9.22
C ASN A 23 -3.34 -3.20 -10.68
N GLU A 24 -2.48 -3.97 -11.34
CA GLU A 24 -2.71 -4.50 -12.69
C GLU A 24 -3.46 -5.83 -12.71
N ARG A 25 -3.64 -6.44 -11.53
CA ARG A 25 -4.26 -7.74 -11.39
C ARG A 25 -5.74 -7.62 -11.09
N SER A 26 -6.56 -8.41 -11.78
CA SER A 26 -8.02 -8.44 -11.56
C SER A 26 -8.46 -9.36 -10.42
N ASP A 27 -7.55 -10.19 -9.91
CA ASP A 27 -7.79 -11.09 -8.79
C ASP A 27 -7.35 -10.53 -7.43
N LEU A 28 -6.77 -9.32 -7.42
CA LEU A 28 -6.33 -8.61 -6.20
C LEU A 28 -7.02 -7.24 -6.08
N GLU A 29 -7.28 -6.82 -4.84
CA GLU A 29 -7.75 -5.49 -4.50
C GLU A 29 -6.86 -4.91 -3.40
N ILE A 30 -6.18 -3.80 -3.68
CA ILE A 30 -5.40 -3.09 -2.66
C ILE A 30 -6.34 -2.20 -1.88
N VAL A 31 -6.56 -2.53 -0.61
CA VAL A 31 -7.52 -1.83 0.25
C VAL A 31 -6.83 -0.74 1.06
N ALA A 32 -5.62 -1.00 1.56
CA ALA A 32 -4.89 -0.10 2.41
C ALA A 32 -3.37 -0.21 2.26
N ILE A 33 -2.67 0.87 2.56
CA ILE A 33 -1.24 0.91 2.80
C ILE A 33 -0.97 1.51 4.19
N ASN A 34 0.12 1.11 4.83
CA ASN A 34 0.61 1.73 6.06
C ASN A 34 2.04 2.23 5.88
N ASP A 35 2.28 3.51 6.16
CA ASP A 35 3.61 4.11 6.20
C ASP A 35 3.59 5.37 7.09
N LEU A 36 4.71 5.72 7.71
CA LEU A 36 4.80 6.87 8.60
C LEU A 36 4.97 8.21 7.85
N THR A 37 5.16 8.14 6.54
CA THR A 37 5.31 9.30 5.65
C THR A 37 3.94 9.86 5.25
N ASP A 38 3.85 11.17 5.01
CA ASP A 38 2.60 11.81 4.60
C ASP A 38 2.11 11.36 3.21
N THR A 39 0.79 11.32 3.03
CA THR A 39 0.11 10.84 1.82
C THR A 39 0.55 11.56 0.54
N LYS A 40 0.84 12.87 0.62
CA LYS A 40 1.32 13.66 -0.52
C LYS A 40 2.69 13.15 -0.99
N THR A 41 3.61 12.92 -0.05
CA THR A 41 4.92 12.37 -0.34
C THR A 41 4.82 10.95 -0.87
N LEU A 42 3.95 10.10 -0.30
CA LEU A 42 3.72 8.74 -0.80
C LEU A 42 3.20 8.73 -2.25
N ALA A 43 2.24 9.61 -2.57
CA ALA A 43 1.72 9.78 -3.93
C ALA A 43 2.82 10.20 -4.91
N TYR A 44 3.67 11.16 -4.53
CA TYR A 44 4.81 11.58 -5.32
C TYR A 44 5.78 10.43 -5.59
N LEU A 45 6.14 9.67 -4.55
CA LEU A 45 7.07 8.54 -4.65
C LEU A 45 6.50 7.35 -5.43
N LEU A 46 5.18 7.17 -5.44
CA LEU A 46 4.52 6.18 -6.27
C LEU A 46 4.60 6.59 -7.75
N LYS A 47 4.33 7.87 -8.03
CA LYS A 47 4.32 8.43 -9.38
C LYS A 47 5.71 8.49 -10.01
N HIS A 48 6.74 8.86 -9.24
CA HIS A 48 8.10 9.07 -9.73
C HIS A 48 9.09 8.08 -9.11
N ASP A 49 9.65 7.20 -9.94
CA ASP A 49 10.69 6.26 -9.55
C ASP A 49 11.97 6.50 -10.38
N SER A 50 13.13 6.65 -9.73
CA SER A 50 14.38 6.94 -10.44
C SER A 50 14.89 5.79 -11.30
N ASN A 51 14.57 4.54 -10.94
CA ASN A 51 15.05 3.36 -11.66
C ASN A 51 14.07 2.92 -12.75
N TYR A 52 12.77 3.04 -12.49
CA TYR A 52 11.70 2.56 -13.38
C TYR A 52 10.96 3.67 -14.11
N GLY A 53 11.27 4.94 -13.83
CA GLY A 53 10.62 6.09 -14.44
C GLY A 53 9.26 6.43 -13.83
N GLU A 54 8.44 7.16 -14.59
CA GLU A 54 7.09 7.52 -14.15
C GLU A 54 6.14 6.32 -14.21
N TYR A 55 5.22 6.24 -13.25
CA TYR A 55 4.25 5.14 -13.19
C TYR A 55 3.27 5.12 -14.37
N GLY A 56 3.04 6.26 -15.03
CA GLY A 56 2.17 6.35 -16.21
C GLY A 56 0.67 6.28 -15.92
N ARG A 57 0.26 6.15 -14.64
CA ARG A 57 -1.13 6.23 -14.19
C ARG A 57 -1.40 7.56 -13.49
N GLN A 58 -2.68 7.96 -13.49
CA GLN A 58 -3.11 9.09 -12.67
C GLN A 58 -3.01 8.71 -11.19
N VAL A 59 -2.24 9.51 -10.44
CA VAL A 59 -2.05 9.37 -9.00
C VAL A 59 -2.38 10.71 -8.36
N ASP A 60 -3.45 10.72 -7.57
CA ASP A 60 -3.88 11.83 -6.73
C ASP A 60 -3.90 11.39 -5.26
N PHE A 61 -4.17 12.32 -4.34
CA PHE A 61 -4.24 12.02 -2.92
C PHE A 61 -5.24 12.91 -2.19
N THR A 62 -5.72 12.42 -1.06
CA THR A 62 -6.36 13.21 0.00
C THR A 62 -5.45 13.25 1.22
N GLU A 63 -5.95 13.73 2.36
CA GLU A 63 -5.22 13.64 3.62
C GLU A 63 -4.90 12.19 4.01
N ASN A 64 -5.80 11.25 3.73
CA ASN A 64 -5.78 9.88 4.25
C ASN A 64 -5.94 8.78 3.18
N GLU A 65 -5.89 9.13 1.88
CA GLU A 65 -6.05 8.17 0.79
C GLU A 65 -5.13 8.48 -0.40
N LEU A 66 -4.66 7.44 -1.07
CA LEU A 66 -4.16 7.53 -2.44
C LEU A 66 -5.29 7.26 -3.41
N ILE A 67 -5.39 8.05 -4.48
CA ILE A 67 -6.40 7.88 -5.52
C ILE A 67 -5.68 7.49 -6.82
N ILE A 68 -5.86 6.25 -7.27
CA ILE A 68 -5.24 5.72 -8.49
C ILE A 68 -6.32 5.50 -9.53
N GLU A 69 -6.29 6.28 -10.61
CA GLU A 69 -7.31 6.22 -11.68
C GLU A 69 -8.76 6.27 -11.14
N GLY A 70 -8.98 7.11 -10.12
CA GLY A 70 -10.27 7.29 -9.46
C GLY A 70 -10.61 6.25 -8.39
N LYS A 71 -9.75 5.27 -8.11
CA LYS A 71 -9.91 4.29 -7.02
C LYS A 71 -9.16 4.73 -5.77
N SER A 72 -9.86 4.83 -4.64
CA SER A 72 -9.25 5.15 -3.34
C SER A 72 -8.59 3.94 -2.70
N VAL A 73 -7.40 4.16 -2.13
CA VAL A 73 -6.67 3.24 -1.26
C VAL A 73 -6.39 3.95 0.05
N LYS A 74 -6.79 3.37 1.17
CA LYS A 74 -6.62 3.99 2.49
C LYS A 74 -5.15 4.06 2.87
N VAL A 75 -4.71 5.20 3.40
CA VAL A 75 -3.38 5.37 3.98
C VAL A 75 -3.52 5.43 5.49
N LEU A 76 -2.76 4.55 6.15
CA LEU A 76 -2.60 4.49 7.59
C LEU A 76 -1.18 4.92 7.96
N ALA A 77 -1.00 5.41 9.18
CA ALA A 77 0.29 5.85 9.70
C ALA A 77 0.49 5.33 11.13
N GLU A 78 0.44 4.01 11.28
CA GLU A 78 0.62 3.33 12.57
C GLU A 78 1.96 2.61 12.64
N LYS A 79 2.68 2.83 13.74
CA LYS A 79 3.99 2.24 13.97
C LYS A 79 3.90 0.80 14.48
N ASP A 80 2.86 0.52 15.24
CA ASP A 80 2.63 -0.78 15.88
C ASP A 80 1.61 -1.57 15.04
N PRO A 81 2.01 -2.71 14.44
CA PRO A 81 1.14 -3.47 13.57
C PRO A 81 -0.08 -4.05 14.28
N GLU A 82 -0.05 -4.23 15.60
CA GLU A 82 -1.21 -4.74 16.36
C GLU A 82 -2.37 -3.74 16.38
N ASN A 83 -2.09 -2.44 16.20
CA ASN A 83 -3.10 -1.39 16.16
C ASN A 83 -3.71 -1.20 14.77
N LEU A 84 -3.20 -1.89 13.75
CA LEU A 84 -3.71 -1.77 12.38
C LEU A 84 -5.07 -2.48 12.25
N PRO A 85 -6.10 -1.81 11.69
CA PRO A 85 -7.48 -2.31 11.65
C PRO A 85 -7.70 -3.31 10.50
N TRP A 86 -6.80 -4.27 10.31
CA TRP A 86 -6.86 -5.27 9.21
C TRP A 86 -8.14 -6.07 9.21
N ARG A 87 -8.63 -6.45 10.40
CA ARG A 87 -9.90 -7.15 10.55
C ARG A 87 -11.08 -6.32 10.06
N ASP A 88 -11.15 -5.05 10.46
CA ASP A 88 -12.26 -4.16 10.09
C ASP A 88 -12.24 -3.82 8.59
N LEU A 89 -11.06 -3.82 7.98
CA LEU A 89 -10.87 -3.61 6.55
C LEU A 89 -11.05 -4.89 5.70
N ASN A 90 -11.30 -6.03 6.34
CA ASN A 90 -11.41 -7.35 5.70
C ASN A 90 -10.20 -7.66 4.82
N ILE A 91 -8.99 -7.58 5.39
CA ILE A 91 -7.75 -7.91 4.69
C ILE A 91 -7.49 -9.41 4.76
N ASP A 92 -7.24 -10.04 3.61
CA ASP A 92 -6.90 -11.45 3.49
C ASP A 92 -5.39 -11.69 3.61
N VAL A 93 -4.57 -10.79 3.05
CA VAL A 93 -3.11 -10.89 3.04
C VAL A 93 -2.47 -9.52 3.26
N VAL A 94 -1.46 -9.47 4.13
CA VAL A 94 -0.59 -8.30 4.31
C VAL A 94 0.75 -8.56 3.64
N ILE A 95 1.22 -7.62 2.82
CA ILE A 95 2.59 -7.58 2.32
C ILE A 95 3.42 -6.80 3.33
N GLU A 96 4.14 -7.51 4.20
CA GLU A 96 5.09 -6.92 5.13
C GLU A 96 6.39 -6.57 4.41
N SER A 97 6.64 -5.27 4.24
CA SER A 97 7.81 -4.76 3.52
C SER A 97 8.48 -3.56 4.20
N THR A 98 8.24 -3.39 5.50
CA THR A 98 8.96 -2.42 6.35
C THR A 98 10.39 -2.87 6.62
N GLY A 99 10.62 -4.19 6.70
CA GLY A 99 11.88 -4.79 7.13
C GLY A 99 12.09 -4.83 8.65
N PHE A 100 11.13 -4.34 9.46
CA PHE A 100 11.19 -4.43 10.92
C PHE A 100 10.63 -5.74 11.44
N PHE A 101 9.57 -6.26 10.82
CA PHE A 101 8.84 -7.46 11.24
C PHE A 101 9.17 -8.61 10.28
N THR A 102 10.28 -9.31 10.54
CA THR A 102 10.82 -10.33 9.61
C THR A 102 10.83 -11.75 10.19
N ASP A 103 10.48 -11.89 11.46
CA ASP A 103 10.26 -13.18 12.11
C ASP A 103 8.76 -13.50 12.21
N LYS A 104 8.45 -14.71 12.66
CA LYS A 104 7.08 -15.21 12.76
C LYS A 104 6.26 -14.48 13.82
N ASP A 105 6.90 -14.02 14.88
CA ASP A 105 6.18 -13.48 16.04
C ASP A 105 5.82 -12.01 15.83
N GLY A 106 6.65 -11.26 15.10
CA GLY A 106 6.39 -9.87 14.74
C GLY A 106 5.54 -9.67 13.49
N ALA A 107 5.43 -10.67 12.60
CA ALA A 107 4.72 -10.59 11.32
C ALA A 107 3.23 -10.97 11.41
#